data_AF-A0A660TAX4-F1
#
_entry.id   AF-A0A660TAX4-F1
#
_cell.length_a   1.000
_cell.length_b   1.000
_cell.length_c   1.000
_cell.angle_alpha   90.00
_cell.angle_beta   90.00
_cell.angle_gamma   90.00
#
_symmetry.space_group_name_H-M   'P 1'
#
loop_
_entity.id
_entity.type
_entity.pdbx_description
1 polymer ?
#
loop_
_entity_poly.entity_id
_entity_poly.type
_entity_poly.pdbx_seq_one_letter_code
_entity_poly.pdbx_strand_id
1 'polypeptide(L)'
;MPFSYGQDNGADNNANSLVLAPDDLVIEQSIKGGYDLWIRKKPGIESVLIAESTKDPKGKSAVYALRSPEYNAVNGDEKRILNGKFIESKRKLYFLVDSTPEKYKKLGEAFHIFIPYVVVYGYPWSREGELQILDGTFLNLRTFSKLYADYSGYFFDNPYILRVTQEKILKNTPGRYMKEAVDTLTSIARSAGGNAVLSRGKDDMVNKIGNILDNTRGKILDLVLALDTTESMYDDMPALKKRIIPLLKNHTDKFLQYRVGLLFYKDYMDEYLVKPFPFSDKLSVIKRNIDSVHVSGGRDIPEAVFEALYASIHSYKWKAESRLIILIGDAPPHPRPRGEITPDMVYRDAEALGIKINTIILPQ
;
A
#
# COMPACT_ATOMS: atom_id res chain seq x y z
N MET A 1 19.75 20.28 23.91
CA MET A 1 21.06 20.85 23.52
C MET A 1 21.17 20.78 22.01
N PRO A 2 21.67 21.82 21.32
CA PRO A 2 21.81 21.78 19.88
C PRO A 2 22.82 20.70 19.48
N PHE A 3 22.48 19.92 18.46
CA PHE A 3 23.24 18.75 18.02
C PHE A 3 24.56 19.17 17.37
N SER A 4 25.67 18.55 17.77
CA SER A 4 26.97 18.71 17.11
C SER A 4 26.92 18.01 15.76
N TYR A 5 26.90 18.78 14.68
CA TYR A 5 27.00 18.26 13.32
C TYR A 5 28.40 17.68 13.09
N GLY A 6 28.47 16.41 12.68
CA GLY A 6 29.69 15.90 12.03
C GLY A 6 30.01 16.76 10.81
N GLN A 7 31.29 17.10 10.64
CA GLN A 7 31.75 17.89 9.50
C GLN A 7 31.53 17.12 8.20
N ASP A 8 30.95 17.81 7.22
CA ASP A 8 31.02 17.38 5.82
C ASP A 8 32.34 17.93 5.28
N ASN A 9 33.37 17.09 5.27
CA ASN A 9 34.68 17.46 4.74
C ASN A 9 34.80 16.95 3.31
N GLY A 10 33.98 17.51 2.42
CA GLY A 10 34.12 17.37 0.98
C GLY A 10 35.35 18.12 0.48
N ALA A 11 36.53 17.54 0.66
CA ALA A 11 37.77 17.88 -0.06
C ALA A 11 38.85 16.81 0.18
N ASP A 12 38.58 15.56 -0.19
CA ASP A 12 39.63 14.56 -0.45
C ASP A 12 39.02 13.34 -1.15
N ASN A 13 39.82 12.62 -1.94
CA ASN A 13 39.46 11.53 -2.87
C ASN A 13 38.53 10.41 -2.32
N ASN A 14 38.21 10.40 -1.02
CA ASN A 14 37.33 9.44 -0.36
C ASN A 14 35.83 9.80 -0.42
N ALA A 15 35.43 11.06 -0.64
CA ALA A 15 34.00 11.43 -0.71
C ALA A 15 33.26 10.71 -1.85
N ASN A 16 33.97 10.39 -2.94
CA ASN A 16 33.42 9.67 -4.09
C ASN A 16 33.01 8.22 -3.77
N SER A 17 33.56 7.62 -2.70
CA SER A 17 33.25 6.25 -2.28
C SER A 17 31.88 6.10 -1.60
N LEU A 18 31.35 7.19 -1.05
CA LEU A 18 30.07 7.22 -0.32
C LEU A 18 28.88 7.57 -1.21
N VAL A 19 29.13 7.92 -2.47
CA VAL A 19 28.09 8.30 -3.44
C VAL A 19 27.42 7.04 -3.99
N LEU A 20 26.09 7.07 -4.07
CA LEU A 20 25.26 6.03 -4.68
C LEU A 20 24.81 6.48 -6.07
N ALA A 21 24.94 5.60 -7.06
CA ALA A 21 24.34 5.77 -8.38
C ALA A 21 22.93 5.12 -8.42
N PRO A 22 22.07 5.45 -9.39
CA PRO A 22 20.78 4.78 -9.55
C PRO A 22 20.89 3.24 -9.63
N ASP A 23 21.92 2.72 -10.30
CA ASP A 23 22.17 1.27 -10.44
C ASP A 23 22.72 0.60 -9.16
N ASP A 24 22.96 1.38 -8.10
CA ASP A 24 23.29 0.87 -6.77
C ASP A 24 22.03 0.62 -5.92
N LEU A 25 20.85 0.96 -6.43
CA LEU A 25 19.59 0.90 -5.71
C LEU A 25 18.61 -0.03 -6.40
N VAL A 26 17.95 -0.89 -5.64
CA VAL A 26 16.77 -1.64 -6.08
C VAL A 26 15.69 -1.47 -5.03
N ILE A 27 14.51 -1.05 -5.46
CA ILE A 27 13.33 -0.97 -4.60
C ILE A 27 12.25 -1.92 -5.12
N GLU A 28 11.76 -2.76 -4.23
CA GLU A 28 10.73 -3.74 -4.54
C GLU A 28 9.54 -3.52 -3.61
N GLN A 29 8.34 -3.65 -4.15
CA GLN A 29 7.14 -3.62 -3.31
C GLN A 29 7.09 -4.88 -2.45
N SER A 30 6.80 -4.69 -1.16
CA SER A 30 6.80 -5.76 -0.18
C SER A 30 5.39 -6.21 0.17
N ILE A 31 5.16 -7.52 0.19
CA ILE A 31 3.91 -8.14 0.69
C ILE A 31 3.64 -7.85 2.18
N LYS A 32 4.63 -7.31 2.90
CA LYS A 32 4.54 -6.91 4.31
C LYS A 32 3.88 -5.53 4.51
N GLY A 33 3.53 -4.82 3.44
CA GLY A 33 2.92 -3.48 3.51
C GLY A 33 3.96 -2.35 3.52
N GLY A 34 4.68 -2.20 2.41
CA GLY A 34 5.74 -1.20 2.26
C GLY A 34 6.68 -1.53 1.11
N TYR A 35 7.95 -1.15 1.24
CA TYR A 35 8.99 -1.36 0.23
C TYR A 35 10.24 -1.98 0.84
N ASP A 36 10.84 -2.93 0.12
CA ASP A 36 12.17 -3.44 0.40
C ASP A 36 13.18 -2.64 -0.42
N LEU A 37 13.97 -1.79 0.24
CA LEU A 37 15.06 -1.02 -0.36
C LEU A 37 16.38 -1.76 -0.19
N TRP A 38 16.99 -2.09 -1.32
CA TRP A 38 18.32 -2.70 -1.40
C TRP A 38 19.33 -1.68 -1.89
N ILE A 39 20.44 -1.55 -1.16
CA ILE A 39 21.51 -0.60 -1.45
C ILE A 39 22.82 -1.36 -1.58
N ARG A 40 23.49 -1.28 -2.73
CA ARG A 40 24.76 -1.99 -2.96
C ARG A 40 25.80 -1.63 -1.90
N LYS A 41 26.43 -2.65 -1.30
CA LYS A 41 27.58 -2.48 -0.41
C LYS A 41 28.82 -2.17 -1.24
N LYS A 42 29.10 -0.88 -1.42
CA LYS A 42 30.34 -0.42 -2.06
C LYS A 42 31.49 -0.38 -1.05
N PRO A 43 32.74 -0.53 -1.50
CA PRO A 43 33.90 -0.24 -0.68
C PRO A 43 33.81 1.17 -0.09
N GLY A 44 34.00 1.29 1.22
CA GLY A 44 33.93 2.58 1.94
C GLY A 44 32.57 2.93 2.55
N ILE A 45 31.46 2.28 2.15
CA ILE A 45 30.15 2.47 2.79
C ILE A 45 29.95 1.36 3.82
N GLU A 46 30.02 1.65 5.10
CA GLU A 46 29.90 0.64 6.18
C GLU A 46 28.50 0.61 6.80
N SER A 47 27.71 1.67 6.69
CA SER A 47 26.29 1.63 7.04
C SER A 47 25.48 2.67 6.29
N VAL A 48 24.16 2.49 6.30
CA VAL A 48 23.19 3.34 5.60
C VAL A 48 22.04 3.74 6.50
N LEU A 49 21.43 4.90 6.22
CA LEU A 49 20.31 5.45 6.97
C LEU A 49 19.38 6.23 6.05
N ILE A 50 18.08 6.16 6.27
CA ILE A 50 17.12 7.05 5.61
C ILE A 50 16.78 8.25 6.51
N ALA A 51 16.86 9.44 5.92
CA ALA A 51 16.54 10.71 6.56
C ALA A 51 15.41 11.46 5.83
N GLU A 52 14.66 12.29 6.56
CA GLU A 52 13.53 13.05 5.99
C GLU A 52 13.94 14.21 5.08
N SER A 53 15.17 14.71 5.20
CA SER A 53 15.71 15.75 4.31
C SER A 53 17.22 15.59 4.11
N THR A 54 17.78 16.42 3.23
CA THR A 54 19.23 16.66 3.17
C THR A 54 19.68 17.58 4.29
N LYS A 55 20.97 17.52 4.63
CA LYS A 55 21.61 18.44 5.58
C LYS A 55 21.36 19.89 5.18
N ASP A 56 20.89 20.69 6.13
CA ASP A 56 20.84 22.14 5.99
C ASP A 56 22.27 22.68 5.78
N PRO A 57 22.56 23.35 4.64
CA PRO A 57 23.89 23.90 4.36
C PRO A 57 24.39 24.87 5.44
N LYS A 58 23.48 25.50 6.19
CA LYS A 58 23.79 26.43 7.29
C LYS A 58 23.79 25.74 8.66
N GLY A 59 23.48 24.44 8.73
CA GLY A 59 23.43 23.65 9.96
C GLY A 59 22.42 24.16 10.98
N LYS A 60 21.39 24.90 10.56
CA LYS A 60 20.40 25.51 11.47
C LYS A 60 19.26 24.55 11.80
N SER A 61 18.93 23.65 10.89
CA SER A 61 17.82 22.72 11.03
C SER A 61 18.29 21.28 11.26
N ALA A 62 17.74 20.62 12.27
CA ALA A 62 17.99 19.21 12.51
C ALA A 62 17.34 18.36 11.41
N VAL A 63 18.15 17.48 10.82
CA VAL A 63 17.68 16.43 9.90
C VAL A 63 17.43 15.18 10.70
N TYR A 64 16.21 14.67 10.65
CA TYR A 64 15.84 13.50 11.43
C TYR A 64 15.96 12.23 10.60
N ALA A 65 16.42 11.17 11.25
CA ALA A 65 16.31 9.85 10.71
C ALA A 65 14.86 9.39 10.72
N LEU A 66 14.43 8.74 9.64
CA LEU A 66 13.13 8.10 9.57
C LEU A 66 13.11 6.86 10.46
N ARG A 67 11.93 6.57 11.01
CA ARG A 67 11.66 5.38 11.82
C ARG A 67 10.38 4.71 11.36
N SER A 68 10.35 3.39 11.46
CA SER A 68 9.12 2.62 11.44
C SER A 68 8.35 2.87 12.75
N PRO A 69 7.03 3.14 12.71
CA PRO A 69 6.22 3.26 13.91
C PRO A 69 6.05 1.90 14.62
N GLU A 70 6.15 0.80 13.87
CA GLU A 70 6.03 -0.56 14.37
C GLU A 70 7.32 -1.36 14.19
N TYR A 71 7.47 -2.41 14.99
CA TYR A 71 8.61 -3.32 14.84
C TYR A 71 8.50 -4.08 13.52
N ASN A 72 9.63 -4.18 12.81
CA ASN A 72 9.80 -5.10 11.70
C ASN A 72 11.13 -5.83 11.85
N ALA A 73 11.21 -7.08 11.39
CA ALA A 73 12.39 -7.92 11.58
C ALA A 73 13.61 -7.50 10.73
N VAL A 74 13.45 -6.57 9.78
CA VAL A 74 14.54 -6.11 8.89
C VAL A 74 15.37 -5.05 9.60
N ASN A 75 14.72 -4.01 10.14
CA ASN A 75 15.42 -2.87 10.77
C ASN A 75 15.21 -2.78 12.29
N GLY A 76 14.26 -3.53 12.85
CA GLY A 76 13.82 -3.37 14.24
C GLY A 76 14.90 -3.68 15.28
N ASP A 77 15.86 -4.54 14.91
CA ASP A 77 16.99 -4.94 15.77
C ASP A 77 18.32 -4.29 15.36
N GLU A 78 18.32 -3.47 14.30
CA GLU A 78 19.53 -2.82 13.80
C GLU A 78 20.09 -1.80 14.81
N LYS A 79 21.40 -1.84 14.99
CA LYS A 79 22.08 -1.01 16.00
C LYS A 79 22.40 0.36 15.43
N ARG A 80 22.32 1.36 16.29
CA ARG A 80 22.66 2.74 15.94
C ARG A 80 23.41 3.46 17.03
N ILE A 81 24.39 4.26 16.62
CA ILE A 81 25.08 5.23 17.48
C ILE A 81 24.42 6.61 17.32
N LEU A 82 24.16 7.28 18.44
CA LEU A 82 23.74 8.67 18.49
C LEU A 82 24.49 9.36 19.63
N ASN A 83 25.15 10.48 19.33
CA ASN A 83 26.01 11.21 20.27
C ASN A 83 27.08 10.30 20.92
N GLY A 84 27.71 9.44 20.11
CA GLY A 84 28.78 8.55 20.55
C GLY A 84 28.35 7.38 21.44
N LYS A 85 27.04 7.16 21.63
CA LYS A 85 26.50 6.04 22.40
C LYS A 85 25.53 5.22 21.57
N PHE A 86 25.52 3.91 21.79
CA PHE A 86 24.46 3.07 21.25
C PHE A 86 23.11 3.49 21.83
N ILE A 87 22.10 3.56 20.97
CA ILE A 87 20.72 3.75 21.42
C ILE A 87 20.25 2.43 22.03
N GLU A 88 19.79 2.48 23.28
CA GLU A 88 19.26 1.30 23.96
C GLU A 88 17.93 0.85 23.33
N SER A 89 17.83 -0.46 23.05
CA SER A 89 16.67 -1.10 22.39
C SER A 89 15.34 -0.91 23.13
N LYS A 90 15.38 -0.65 24.44
CA LYS A 90 14.17 -0.43 25.28
C LYS A 90 13.32 0.76 24.85
N ARG A 91 13.87 1.69 24.07
CA ARG A 91 13.14 2.89 23.61
C ARG A 91 12.20 2.63 22.42
N LYS A 92 12.17 1.40 21.86
CA LYS A 92 11.32 1.03 20.71
C LYS A 92 11.44 2.01 19.53
N LEU A 93 12.67 2.50 19.29
CA LEU A 93 12.95 3.40 18.17
C LEU A 93 13.45 2.56 16.99
N TYR A 94 12.56 2.22 16.07
CA TYR A 94 12.87 1.37 14.92
C TYR A 94 13.39 2.20 13.75
N PHE A 95 14.67 2.60 13.80
CA PHE A 95 15.27 3.43 12.76
C PHE A 95 15.36 2.69 11.42
N LEU A 96 15.15 3.41 10.33
CA LEU A 96 15.43 2.93 8.98
C LEU A 96 16.94 3.04 8.72
N VAL A 97 17.68 2.13 9.35
CA VAL A 97 19.14 2.02 9.33
C VAL A 97 19.50 0.57 9.03
N ASP A 98 20.65 0.39 8.40
CA ASP A 98 21.24 -0.93 8.26
C ASP A 98 22.78 -0.84 8.27
N SER A 99 23.40 -1.73 9.03
CA SER A 99 24.86 -1.91 9.12
C SER A 99 25.29 -3.36 8.88
N THR A 100 24.36 -4.22 8.46
CA THR A 100 24.57 -5.66 8.33
C THR A 100 24.28 -6.09 6.88
N PRO A 101 25.24 -5.91 5.95
CA PRO A 101 25.03 -6.30 4.56
C PRO A 101 24.71 -7.78 4.41
N GLU A 102 23.81 -8.10 3.49
CA GLU A 102 23.46 -9.44 3.10
C GLU A 102 23.55 -9.64 1.59
N LYS A 103 23.46 -10.90 1.13
CA LYS A 103 23.55 -11.22 -0.30
C LYS A 103 22.20 -11.01 -0.99
N TYR A 104 22.19 -10.12 -1.98
CA TYR A 104 21.05 -9.84 -2.82
C TYR A 104 21.34 -10.16 -4.29
N LYS A 105 20.40 -10.85 -4.96
CA LYS A 105 20.61 -11.44 -6.30
C LYS A 105 21.06 -10.43 -7.36
N LYS A 106 20.54 -9.20 -7.33
CA LYS A 106 20.82 -8.17 -8.35
C LYS A 106 22.06 -7.33 -8.03
N LEU A 107 22.45 -7.21 -6.76
CA LEU A 107 23.48 -6.26 -6.32
C LEU A 107 24.73 -6.91 -5.71
N GLY A 108 24.73 -8.22 -5.42
CA GLY A 108 25.82 -8.88 -4.70
C GLY A 108 25.65 -8.66 -3.20
N GLU A 109 26.64 -8.10 -2.51
CA GLU A 109 26.44 -7.63 -1.13
C GLU A 109 25.66 -6.31 -1.14
N ALA A 110 24.63 -6.24 -0.30
CA ALA A 110 23.75 -5.07 -0.21
C ALA A 110 23.22 -4.90 1.20
N PHE A 111 22.97 -3.66 1.58
CA PHE A 111 22.17 -3.32 2.74
C PHE A 111 20.68 -3.47 2.41
N HIS A 112 19.88 -3.85 3.39
CA HIS A 112 18.43 -4.05 3.27
C HIS A 112 17.66 -3.20 4.29
N ILE A 113 16.82 -2.30 3.78
CA ILE A 113 15.92 -1.50 4.61
C ILE A 113 14.48 -1.73 4.18
N PHE A 114 13.65 -2.19 5.11
CA PHE A 114 12.20 -2.22 4.92
C PHE A 114 11.60 -0.86 5.30
N ILE A 115 10.92 -0.24 4.34
CA ILE A 115 10.27 1.06 4.48
C ILE A 115 8.75 0.85 4.51
N PRO A 116 8.08 0.97 5.67
CA PRO A 116 6.62 0.90 5.72
C PRO A 116 5.99 2.09 4.99
N TYR A 117 4.73 1.97 4.58
CA TYR A 117 3.98 3.07 3.94
C TYR A 117 3.84 4.33 4.80
N VAL A 118 4.02 4.18 6.11
CA VAL A 118 3.98 5.28 7.07
C VAL A 118 5.23 5.24 7.93
N VAL A 119 5.99 6.33 7.92
CA VAL A 119 7.18 6.49 8.74
C VAL A 119 7.04 7.74 9.62
N VAL A 120 7.79 7.77 10.71
CA VAL A 120 7.82 8.92 11.63
C VAL A 120 9.22 9.49 11.74
N TYR A 121 9.32 10.79 12.01
CA TYR A 121 10.57 11.48 12.24
C TYR A 121 10.44 12.42 13.44
N GLY A 122 11.58 12.86 13.99
CA GLY A 122 11.58 13.84 15.08
C GLY A 122 11.34 13.24 16.47
N TYR A 123 11.01 14.10 17.42
CA TYR A 123 10.66 13.74 18.80
C TYR A 123 9.70 14.79 19.40
N PRO A 124 8.89 14.44 20.43
CA PRO A 124 7.85 15.34 20.96
C PRO A 124 8.34 16.68 21.49
N TRP A 125 9.60 16.74 21.92
CA TRP A 125 10.25 17.97 22.40
C TRP A 125 10.94 18.77 21.29
N SER A 126 10.70 18.43 20.02
CA SER A 126 11.31 19.07 18.85
C SER A 126 10.38 18.97 17.64
N ARG A 127 10.86 19.33 16.44
CA ARG A 127 10.09 19.09 15.22
C ARG A 127 9.90 17.59 15.03
N GLU A 128 8.66 17.16 14.87
CA GLU A 128 8.28 15.79 14.58
C GLU A 128 7.11 15.72 13.61
N GLY A 129 6.92 14.55 13.02
CA GLY A 129 5.82 14.32 12.10
C GLY A 129 5.80 12.90 11.56
N GLU A 130 4.75 12.64 10.81
CA GLU A 130 4.51 11.42 10.05
C GLU A 130 4.67 11.73 8.55
N LEU A 131 5.20 10.77 7.79
CA LEU A 131 5.32 10.85 6.33
C LEU A 131 4.73 9.58 5.73
N GLN A 132 3.91 9.75 4.69
CA GLN A 132 3.46 8.65 3.85
C GLN A 132 4.50 8.39 2.75
N ILE A 133 4.97 7.15 2.63
CA ILE A 133 5.93 6.73 1.62
C ILE A 133 5.20 6.04 0.47
N LEU A 134 5.35 6.62 -0.72
CA LEU A 134 4.62 6.30 -1.95
C LEU A 134 5.52 6.53 -3.17
N ASP A 135 5.10 6.09 -4.36
CA ASP A 135 5.85 6.43 -5.58
C ASP A 135 6.00 7.95 -5.75
N GLY A 136 7.22 8.39 -6.07
CA GLY A 136 7.58 9.80 -6.18
C GLY A 136 7.97 10.47 -4.85
N THR A 137 7.94 9.78 -3.72
CA THR A 137 8.35 10.34 -2.43
C THR A 137 9.84 10.65 -2.41
N PHE A 138 10.21 11.84 -1.95
CA PHE A 138 11.61 12.20 -1.71
C PHE A 138 12.13 11.50 -0.46
N LEU A 139 13.29 10.85 -0.58
CA LEU A 139 14.04 10.23 0.50
C LEU A 139 15.50 10.67 0.41
N ASN A 140 16.16 10.88 1.55
CA ASN A 140 17.60 11.08 1.57
C ASN A 140 18.30 9.83 2.12
N LEU A 141 19.08 9.16 1.28
CA LEU A 141 19.89 8.01 1.68
C LEU A 141 21.25 8.50 2.15
N ARG A 142 21.46 8.46 3.47
CA ARG A 142 22.74 8.82 4.07
C ARG A 142 23.62 7.59 4.19
N THR A 143 24.79 7.65 3.56
CA THR A 143 25.83 6.61 3.63
C THR A 143 26.90 7.03 4.63
N PHE A 144 27.50 6.06 5.33
CA PHE A 144 28.51 6.31 6.36
C PHE A 144 29.75 5.49 6.11
N SER A 145 30.92 6.06 6.41
CA SER A 145 32.20 5.35 6.37
C SER A 145 32.45 4.45 7.58
N LYS A 146 31.52 4.42 8.54
CA LYS A 146 31.56 3.63 9.77
C LYS A 146 30.25 2.87 9.95
N LEU A 147 30.30 1.78 10.69
CA LEU A 147 29.12 1.01 11.09
C LEU A 147 28.17 1.86 11.97
N TYR A 148 26.90 1.43 12.04
CA TYR A 148 25.90 1.93 12.99
C TYR A 148 25.49 3.39 12.83
N ALA A 149 25.60 3.91 11.60
CA ALA A 149 25.34 5.32 11.27
C ALA A 149 26.13 6.28 12.18
N ASP A 150 27.39 5.96 12.45
CA ASP A 150 28.26 6.72 13.34
C ASP A 150 28.77 8.01 12.69
N TYR A 151 28.25 9.14 13.18
CA TYR A 151 28.64 10.50 12.76
C TYR A 151 30.06 10.92 13.18
N SER A 152 30.80 10.07 13.92
CA SER A 152 32.23 10.27 14.14
C SER A 152 33.09 9.93 12.91
N GLY A 153 32.49 9.33 11.88
CA GLY A 153 33.09 9.10 10.56
C GLY A 153 32.59 10.08 9.51
N TYR A 154 32.97 9.84 8.25
CA TYR A 154 32.43 10.59 7.12
C TYR A 154 31.04 10.07 6.78
N PHE A 155 30.17 10.96 6.32
CA PHE A 155 28.88 10.60 5.76
C PHE A 155 28.58 11.43 4.50
N PHE A 156 27.71 10.91 3.65
CA PHE A 156 27.26 11.62 2.46
C PHE A 156 25.75 11.49 2.28
N ASP A 157 25.09 12.58 1.87
CA ASP A 157 23.66 12.60 1.56
C ASP A 157 23.46 12.27 0.09
N ASN A 158 22.68 11.21 -0.20
CA ASN A 158 22.29 10.82 -1.55
C ASN A 158 20.77 11.07 -1.71
N PRO A 159 20.37 12.24 -2.24
CA PRO A 159 18.97 12.55 -2.49
C PRO A 159 18.39 11.60 -3.53
N TYR A 160 17.22 11.05 -3.23
CA TYR A 160 16.59 10.02 -4.04
C TYR A 160 15.08 10.26 -4.13
N ILE A 161 14.50 10.08 -5.32
CA ILE A 161 13.05 10.05 -5.50
C ILE A 161 12.67 8.58 -5.65
N LEU A 162 11.83 8.11 -4.74
CA LEU A 162 11.33 6.76 -4.77
C LEU A 162 10.64 6.49 -6.10
N ARG A 163 11.11 5.47 -6.83
CA ARG A 163 10.46 4.98 -8.05
C ARG A 163 10.19 3.49 -7.92
N VAL A 164 8.93 3.17 -7.70
CA VAL A 164 8.49 1.79 -7.51
C VAL A 164 8.34 1.17 -8.89
N THR A 165 9.32 0.40 -9.30
CA THR A 165 9.09 -0.56 -10.38
C THR A 165 8.33 -1.73 -9.77
N GLN A 166 7.02 -1.79 -9.99
CA GLN A 166 6.36 -3.09 -9.96
C GLN A 166 7.03 -3.90 -11.07
N GLU A 167 7.99 -4.76 -10.71
CA GLU A 167 8.27 -5.87 -11.60
C GLU A 167 6.91 -6.49 -11.88
N LYS A 168 6.63 -6.80 -13.15
CA LYS A 168 5.55 -7.71 -13.53
C LYS A 168 5.85 -9.06 -12.87
N ILE A 169 5.76 -9.13 -11.56
CA ILE A 169 5.76 -10.35 -10.78
C ILE A 169 4.44 -10.94 -11.18
N LEU A 170 4.50 -11.68 -12.29
CA LEU A 170 3.45 -12.56 -12.75
C LEU A 170 2.86 -13.21 -11.50
N LYS A 171 1.54 -13.07 -11.34
CA LYS A 171 0.67 -13.77 -10.37
C LYS A 171 0.83 -15.30 -10.49
N ASN A 172 2.03 -15.81 -10.26
CA ASN A 172 2.44 -17.18 -10.56
C ASN A 172 2.67 -17.99 -9.28
N THR A 173 2.44 -17.40 -8.10
CA THR A 173 2.29 -18.17 -6.86
C THR A 173 0.85 -18.08 -6.39
N PRO A 174 -0.02 -19.02 -6.79
CA PRO A 174 -1.39 -19.07 -6.31
C PRO A 174 -1.44 -19.01 -4.78
N GLY A 175 -2.25 -18.09 -4.24
CA GLY A 175 -2.51 -18.00 -2.80
C GLY A 175 -1.49 -17.19 -1.99
N ARG A 176 -0.63 -16.38 -2.63
CA ARG A 176 0.14 -15.35 -1.92
C ARG A 176 -0.67 -14.04 -1.89
N TYR A 177 -1.01 -13.60 -0.69
CA TYR A 177 -1.77 -12.37 -0.46
C TYR A 177 -0.90 -11.36 0.27
N MET A 178 -1.10 -10.07 0.00
CA MET A 178 -0.50 -9.03 0.82
C MET A 178 -1.13 -9.09 2.22
N LYS A 179 -0.31 -9.19 3.26
CA LYS A 179 -0.80 -9.31 4.65
C LYS A 179 -1.65 -8.10 5.03
N GLU A 180 -1.19 -6.90 4.69
CA GLU A 180 -1.90 -5.65 4.94
C GLU A 180 -3.28 -5.63 4.25
N ALA A 181 -3.38 -6.09 2.99
CA ALA A 181 -4.65 -6.21 2.28
C ALA A 181 -5.60 -7.17 3.01
N VAL A 182 -5.10 -8.35 3.41
CA VAL A 182 -5.90 -9.34 4.14
C VAL A 182 -6.45 -8.75 5.44
N ASP A 183 -5.59 -8.14 6.25
CA ASP A 183 -5.96 -7.59 7.55
C ASP A 183 -6.98 -6.44 7.42
N THR A 184 -6.69 -5.48 6.53
CA THR A 184 -7.52 -4.28 6.35
C THR A 184 -8.86 -4.59 5.68
N LEU A 185 -8.88 -5.36 4.58
CA LEU A 185 -10.12 -5.73 3.89
C LEU A 185 -10.99 -6.68 4.72
N THR A 186 -10.39 -7.50 5.59
CA THR A 186 -11.12 -8.29 6.59
C THR A 186 -11.75 -7.41 7.64
N SER A 187 -11.00 -6.42 8.15
CA SER A 187 -11.52 -5.45 9.11
C SER A 187 -12.68 -4.64 8.55
N ILE A 188 -12.58 -4.20 7.28
CA ILE A 188 -13.65 -3.47 6.58
C ILE A 188 -14.93 -4.31 6.52
N ALA A 189 -14.85 -5.54 6.02
CA ALA A 189 -16.03 -6.39 5.86
C ALA A 189 -16.70 -6.65 7.22
N ARG A 190 -15.90 -6.97 8.25
CA ARG A 190 -16.40 -7.21 9.61
C ARG A 190 -17.09 -5.97 10.19
N SER A 191 -16.49 -4.79 10.03
CA SER A 191 -17.02 -3.53 10.59
C SER A 191 -18.34 -3.11 9.94
N ALA A 192 -18.58 -3.53 8.69
CA ALA A 192 -19.82 -3.28 7.97
C ALA A 192 -20.76 -4.51 7.93
N GLY A 193 -20.62 -5.47 8.85
CA GLY A 193 -21.53 -6.61 9.00
C GLY A 193 -21.55 -7.60 7.83
N GLY A 194 -20.51 -7.62 7.01
CA GLY A 194 -20.28 -8.60 5.94
C GLY A 194 -19.10 -9.51 6.25
N ASN A 195 -18.63 -10.23 5.22
CA ASN A 195 -17.54 -11.19 5.31
C ASN A 195 -16.44 -10.90 4.29
N ALA A 196 -15.20 -11.19 4.69
CA ALA A 196 -14.06 -11.21 3.78
C ALA A 196 -13.77 -12.65 3.35
N VAL A 197 -13.49 -12.84 2.07
CA VAL A 197 -13.12 -14.14 1.51
C VAL A 197 -11.86 -14.01 0.65
N LEU A 198 -10.92 -14.92 0.88
CA LEU A 198 -9.76 -15.08 0.01
C LEU A 198 -10.18 -15.80 -1.28
N SER A 199 -9.73 -15.29 -2.41
CA SER A 199 -9.95 -15.84 -3.74
C SER A 199 -8.62 -16.19 -4.38
N ARG A 200 -8.57 -17.29 -5.13
CA ARG A 200 -7.40 -17.66 -5.95
C ARG A 200 -7.30 -16.86 -7.26
N GLY A 201 -8.15 -15.85 -7.44
CA GLY A 201 -8.27 -15.08 -8.67
C GLY A 201 -9.15 -15.76 -9.73
N LYS A 202 -9.26 -15.12 -10.88
CA LYS A 202 -9.90 -15.60 -12.11
C LYS A 202 -11.29 -16.18 -11.84
N ASP A 203 -11.44 -17.48 -12.01
CA ASP A 203 -12.70 -18.20 -11.89
C ASP A 203 -13.18 -18.34 -10.44
N ASP A 204 -12.26 -18.43 -9.48
CA ASP A 204 -12.60 -18.57 -8.06
C ASP A 204 -13.24 -17.28 -7.55
N MET A 205 -12.72 -16.12 -7.95
CA MET A 205 -13.29 -14.80 -7.64
C MET A 205 -14.76 -14.73 -8.02
N VAL A 206 -15.08 -15.14 -9.26
CA VAL A 206 -16.45 -15.16 -9.75
C VAL A 206 -17.29 -16.09 -8.87
N ASN A 207 -16.82 -17.32 -8.60
CA ASN A 207 -17.54 -18.25 -7.71
C ASN A 207 -17.78 -17.69 -6.30
N LYS A 208 -16.84 -16.91 -5.74
CA LYS A 208 -17.03 -16.25 -4.43
C LYS A 208 -18.18 -15.24 -4.45
N ILE A 209 -18.36 -14.49 -5.55
CA ILE A 209 -19.53 -13.61 -5.73
C ILE A 209 -20.82 -14.43 -5.62
N GLY A 210 -20.91 -15.57 -6.32
CA GLY A 210 -22.07 -16.45 -6.28
C GLY A 210 -22.38 -16.95 -4.87
N ASN A 211 -21.36 -17.44 -4.16
CA ASN A 211 -21.52 -17.90 -2.77
C ASN A 211 -22.01 -16.79 -1.82
N ILE A 212 -21.54 -15.55 -1.99
CA ILE A 212 -22.01 -14.40 -1.21
C ILE A 212 -23.49 -14.13 -1.51
N LEU A 213 -23.88 -14.18 -2.78
CA LEU A 213 -25.28 -14.01 -3.20
C LEU A 213 -26.18 -15.11 -2.63
N ASP A 214 -25.74 -16.36 -2.64
CA ASP A 214 -26.50 -17.51 -2.10
C ASP A 214 -26.77 -17.38 -0.60
N ASN A 215 -25.83 -16.80 0.15
CA ASN A 215 -26.00 -16.55 1.58
C ASN A 215 -26.77 -15.26 1.91
N THR A 216 -27.04 -14.42 0.91
CA THR A 216 -27.81 -13.19 1.09
C THR A 216 -29.29 -13.53 1.31
N ARG A 217 -29.84 -13.04 2.42
CA ARG A 217 -31.27 -13.19 2.80
C ARG A 217 -32.10 -12.06 2.19
N GLY A 218 -33.43 -12.12 2.35
CA GLY A 218 -34.39 -11.11 1.88
C GLY A 218 -34.91 -11.39 0.47
N LYS A 219 -35.99 -10.69 0.08
CA LYS A 219 -36.70 -10.95 -1.18
C LYS A 219 -36.29 -10.04 -2.33
N ILE A 220 -35.81 -8.84 -2.03
CA ILE A 220 -35.40 -7.83 -3.01
C ILE A 220 -33.94 -7.48 -2.74
N LEU A 221 -33.11 -7.51 -3.78
CA LEU A 221 -31.67 -7.28 -3.70
C LEU A 221 -31.24 -6.01 -4.44
N ASP A 222 -30.46 -5.16 -3.78
CA ASP A 222 -29.58 -4.19 -4.41
C ASP A 222 -28.13 -4.65 -4.18
N LEU A 223 -27.40 -4.82 -5.28
CA LEU A 223 -26.00 -5.25 -5.28
C LEU A 223 -25.13 -4.21 -5.96
N VAL A 224 -24.07 -3.74 -5.31
CA VAL A 224 -22.99 -2.99 -5.96
C VAL A 224 -21.75 -3.84 -5.97
N LEU A 225 -21.19 -4.08 -7.16
CA LEU A 225 -19.85 -4.65 -7.32
C LEU A 225 -18.84 -3.51 -7.42
N ALA A 226 -18.06 -3.30 -6.38
CA ALA A 226 -16.96 -2.33 -6.36
C ALA A 226 -15.68 -3.05 -6.83
N LEU A 227 -15.20 -2.70 -8.02
CA LEU A 227 -14.13 -3.40 -8.71
C LEU A 227 -12.90 -2.52 -8.77
N ASP A 228 -11.80 -3.06 -8.27
CA ASP A 228 -10.48 -2.59 -8.64
C ASP A 228 -10.31 -2.73 -10.16
N THR A 229 -9.79 -1.69 -10.79
CA THR A 229 -9.51 -1.65 -12.23
C THR A 229 -8.09 -1.16 -12.52
N THR A 230 -7.18 -1.28 -11.56
CA THR A 230 -5.75 -1.03 -11.75
C THR A 230 -5.08 -2.14 -12.57
N GLU A 231 -3.81 -1.97 -12.92
CA GLU A 231 -3.08 -2.95 -13.75
C GLU A 231 -2.97 -4.33 -13.08
N SER A 232 -2.98 -4.42 -11.74
CA SER A 232 -2.92 -5.69 -11.01
C SER A 232 -4.09 -6.63 -11.35
N MET A 233 -5.23 -6.08 -11.76
CA MET A 233 -6.43 -6.82 -12.12
C MET A 233 -6.39 -7.43 -13.53
N TYR A 234 -5.29 -7.27 -14.28
CA TYR A 234 -5.16 -7.69 -15.68
C TYR A 234 -5.48 -9.16 -15.94
N ASP A 235 -5.01 -10.07 -15.07
CA ASP A 235 -5.24 -11.50 -15.23
C ASP A 235 -6.63 -11.97 -14.78
N ASP A 236 -7.26 -11.21 -13.88
CA ASP A 236 -8.56 -11.54 -13.27
C ASP A 236 -9.74 -11.01 -14.09
N MET A 237 -9.57 -9.84 -14.71
CA MET A 237 -10.61 -9.14 -15.46
C MET A 237 -11.20 -9.98 -16.62
N PRO A 238 -10.44 -10.75 -17.42
CA PRO A 238 -11.00 -11.60 -18.46
C PRO A 238 -11.99 -12.65 -17.94
N ALA A 239 -11.69 -13.28 -16.79
CA ALA A 239 -12.57 -14.26 -16.18
C ALA A 239 -13.88 -13.61 -15.70
N LEU A 240 -13.77 -12.43 -15.08
CA LEU A 240 -14.93 -11.63 -14.66
C LEU A 240 -15.81 -11.28 -15.86
N LYS A 241 -15.24 -10.67 -16.91
CA LYS A 241 -15.95 -10.31 -18.16
C LYS A 241 -16.68 -11.51 -18.78
N LYS A 242 -16.06 -12.70 -18.75
CA LYS A 242 -16.62 -13.92 -19.34
C LYS A 242 -17.76 -14.51 -18.50
N ARG A 243 -17.64 -14.54 -17.18
CA ARG A 243 -18.49 -15.38 -16.31
C ARG A 243 -19.46 -14.65 -15.40
N ILE A 244 -19.30 -13.34 -15.21
CA ILE A 244 -20.18 -12.58 -14.32
C ILE A 244 -21.66 -12.64 -14.71
N ILE A 245 -21.97 -12.62 -16.02
CA ILE A 245 -23.37 -12.64 -16.49
C ILE A 245 -24.04 -14.00 -16.26
N PRO A 246 -23.44 -15.13 -16.68
CA PRO A 246 -23.95 -16.45 -16.30
C PRO A 246 -24.10 -16.60 -14.78
N LEU A 247 -23.15 -16.09 -14.00
CA LEU A 247 -23.22 -16.15 -12.55
C LEU A 247 -24.39 -15.35 -11.99
N LEU A 248 -24.51 -14.08 -12.36
CA LEU A 248 -25.60 -13.24 -11.86
C LEU A 248 -26.94 -13.89 -12.19
N LYS A 249 -27.14 -14.34 -13.44
CA LYS A 249 -28.35 -15.07 -13.84
C LYS A 249 -28.68 -16.23 -12.88
N ASN A 250 -27.71 -17.11 -12.63
CA ASN A 250 -27.94 -18.30 -11.81
C ASN A 250 -28.20 -18.01 -10.34
N HIS A 251 -27.55 -16.98 -9.77
CA HIS A 251 -27.59 -16.71 -8.32
C HIS A 251 -28.61 -15.62 -7.94
N THR A 252 -29.14 -14.86 -8.91
CA THR A 252 -30.19 -13.87 -8.65
C THR A 252 -31.61 -14.38 -8.82
N ASP A 253 -31.82 -15.54 -9.46
CA ASP A 253 -33.15 -16.12 -9.71
C ASP A 253 -33.95 -16.42 -8.43
N LYS A 254 -33.28 -16.53 -7.27
CA LYS A 254 -33.94 -16.70 -5.98
C LYS A 254 -34.60 -15.43 -5.43
N PHE A 255 -34.25 -14.24 -5.93
CA PHE A 255 -34.82 -12.97 -5.49
C PHE A 255 -36.02 -12.60 -6.35
N LEU A 256 -37.07 -12.03 -5.73
CA LEU A 256 -38.25 -11.55 -6.46
C LEU A 256 -37.90 -10.39 -7.40
N GLN A 257 -36.97 -9.55 -6.97
CA GLN A 257 -36.43 -8.43 -7.75
C GLN A 257 -34.96 -8.24 -7.37
N TYR A 258 -34.14 -7.88 -8.35
CA TYR A 258 -32.75 -7.51 -8.11
C TYR A 258 -32.34 -6.32 -8.97
N ARG A 259 -31.39 -5.53 -8.47
CA ARG A 259 -30.71 -4.49 -9.23
C ARG A 259 -29.22 -4.56 -8.95
N VAL A 260 -28.41 -4.52 -10.00
CA VAL A 260 -26.96 -4.55 -9.90
C VAL A 260 -26.38 -3.23 -10.38
N GLY A 261 -25.55 -2.62 -9.54
CA GLY A 261 -24.70 -1.49 -9.85
C GLY A 261 -23.25 -1.95 -9.95
N LEU A 262 -22.45 -1.18 -10.68
CA LEU A 262 -21.00 -1.41 -10.77
C LEU A 262 -20.31 -0.12 -10.36
N LEU A 263 -19.25 -0.22 -9.58
CA LEU A 263 -18.38 0.90 -9.27
C LEU A 263 -16.96 0.49 -9.63
N PHE A 264 -16.34 1.17 -10.58
CA PHE A 264 -14.93 0.96 -10.85
C PHE A 264 -14.12 1.95 -10.04
N TYR A 265 -12.99 1.52 -9.48
CA TYR A 265 -12.05 2.41 -8.82
C TYR A 265 -10.62 2.11 -9.25
N LYS A 266 -9.76 3.10 -9.09
CA LYS A 266 -8.30 3.05 -9.24
C LYS A 266 -7.68 3.86 -8.10
N ASP A 267 -6.42 4.24 -8.20
CA ASP A 267 -5.79 5.12 -7.21
C ASP A 267 -5.89 6.61 -7.57
N TYR A 268 -5.45 7.44 -6.64
CA TYR A 268 -5.28 8.87 -6.86
C TYR A 268 -4.34 9.15 -8.03
N MET A 269 -4.67 10.19 -8.82
CA MET A 269 -3.92 10.63 -10.00
C MET A 269 -3.93 9.65 -11.18
N ASP A 270 -4.70 8.56 -11.12
CA ASP A 270 -5.04 7.76 -12.30
C ASP A 270 -6.16 8.43 -13.12
N GLU A 271 -6.55 7.80 -14.24
CA GLU A 271 -7.58 8.30 -15.18
C GLU A 271 -8.89 8.71 -14.48
N TYR A 272 -9.26 7.97 -13.43
CA TYR A 272 -10.37 8.29 -12.55
C TYR A 272 -10.15 7.66 -11.18
N LEU A 273 -10.64 8.32 -10.12
CA LEU A 273 -10.63 7.78 -8.77
C LEU A 273 -11.75 6.75 -8.58
N VAL A 274 -12.99 7.15 -8.93
CA VAL A 274 -14.18 6.30 -8.89
C VAL A 274 -15.07 6.55 -10.11
N LYS A 275 -15.74 5.51 -10.58
CA LYS A 275 -16.64 5.56 -11.73
C LYS A 275 -17.89 4.71 -11.48
N PRO A 276 -18.98 5.31 -10.96
CA PRO A 276 -20.22 4.60 -10.70
C PRO A 276 -21.03 4.37 -11.99
N PHE A 277 -21.61 3.19 -12.10
CA PHE A 277 -22.63 2.82 -13.08
C PHE A 277 -23.93 2.53 -12.33
N PRO A 278 -25.05 3.20 -12.68
CA PRO A 278 -26.31 3.08 -11.96
C PRO A 278 -26.85 1.65 -11.87
N PHE A 279 -27.70 1.41 -10.87
CA PHE A 279 -28.47 0.19 -10.73
C PHE A 279 -29.24 -0.18 -12.01
N SER A 280 -29.13 -1.43 -12.42
CA SER A 280 -29.87 -2.03 -13.53
C SER A 280 -30.30 -3.45 -13.20
N ASP A 281 -31.50 -3.82 -13.61
CA ASP A 281 -32.01 -5.20 -13.62
C ASP A 281 -31.72 -5.91 -14.95
N LYS A 282 -31.24 -5.18 -15.97
CA LYS A 282 -30.87 -5.73 -17.28
C LYS A 282 -29.44 -6.22 -17.29
N LEU A 283 -29.25 -7.54 -17.39
CA LEU A 283 -27.93 -8.17 -17.53
C LEU A 283 -27.13 -7.64 -18.73
N SER A 284 -27.78 -7.25 -19.82
CA SER A 284 -27.11 -6.66 -21.00
C SER A 284 -26.45 -5.31 -20.70
N VAL A 285 -27.04 -4.50 -19.82
CA VAL A 285 -26.45 -3.22 -19.37
C VAL A 285 -25.23 -3.48 -18.50
N ILE A 286 -25.33 -4.43 -17.57
CA ILE A 286 -24.21 -4.84 -16.70
C ILE A 286 -23.05 -5.34 -17.56
N LYS A 287 -23.34 -6.21 -18.54
CA LYS A 287 -22.35 -6.80 -19.46
C LYS A 287 -21.59 -5.71 -20.21
N ARG A 288 -22.30 -4.78 -20.84
CA ARG A 288 -21.70 -3.66 -21.58
C ARG A 288 -20.78 -2.82 -20.70
N ASN A 289 -21.21 -2.52 -19.47
CA ASN A 289 -20.41 -1.71 -18.56
C ASN A 289 -19.14 -2.46 -18.12
N ILE A 290 -19.25 -3.75 -17.75
CA ILE A 290 -18.09 -4.59 -17.42
C ILE A 290 -17.13 -4.72 -18.61
N ASP A 291 -17.65 -4.89 -19.82
CA ASP A 291 -16.81 -5.01 -21.02
C ASP A 291 -16.04 -3.73 -21.34
N SER A 292 -16.57 -2.57 -20.94
CA SER A 292 -15.91 -1.27 -21.11
C SER A 292 -14.69 -1.05 -20.21
N VAL A 293 -14.45 -1.92 -19.22
CA VAL A 293 -13.30 -1.79 -18.31
C VAL A 293 -11.99 -1.92 -19.10
N HIS A 294 -11.10 -0.95 -18.91
CA HIS A 294 -9.70 -1.02 -19.25
C HIS A 294 -8.87 -0.95 -17.97
N VAL A 295 -8.09 -2.00 -17.73
CA VAL A 295 -7.20 -2.12 -16.57
C VAL A 295 -5.90 -1.38 -16.86
N SER A 296 -5.51 -0.51 -15.94
CA SER A 296 -4.34 0.38 -16.10
C SER A 296 -4.11 1.17 -14.81
N GLY A 297 -2.91 1.72 -14.60
CA GLY A 297 -2.63 2.51 -13.39
C GLY A 297 -2.38 1.62 -12.17
N GLY A 298 -2.49 2.18 -10.97
CA GLY A 298 -2.13 1.51 -9.71
C GLY A 298 -0.62 1.34 -9.52
N ARG A 299 0.18 2.32 -9.99
CA ARG A 299 1.66 2.30 -9.98
C ARG A 299 2.25 1.86 -8.63
N ASP A 300 1.61 2.26 -7.55
CA ASP A 300 1.92 1.86 -6.19
C ASP A 300 0.67 1.36 -5.46
N ILE A 301 0.93 0.54 -4.44
CA ILE A 301 -0.04 0.21 -3.38
C ILE A 301 0.34 1.12 -2.22
N PRO A 302 -0.62 1.69 -1.46
CA PRO A 302 -2.06 1.36 -1.34
C PRO A 302 -2.98 1.87 -2.47
N GLU A 303 -4.24 1.43 -2.45
CA GLU A 303 -5.30 1.86 -3.39
C GLU A 303 -6.41 2.69 -2.70
N ALA A 304 -7.24 3.39 -3.47
CA ALA A 304 -8.31 4.26 -2.99
C ALA A 304 -9.60 3.51 -2.55
N VAL A 305 -9.46 2.46 -1.75
CA VAL A 305 -10.56 1.57 -1.31
C VAL A 305 -11.67 2.31 -0.56
N PHE A 306 -11.37 3.25 0.34
CA PHE A 306 -12.41 3.98 1.08
C PHE A 306 -13.17 4.97 0.20
N GLU A 307 -12.53 5.56 -0.80
CA GLU A 307 -13.19 6.38 -1.82
C GLU A 307 -14.21 5.54 -2.60
N ALA A 308 -13.81 4.32 -2.98
CA ALA A 308 -14.67 3.38 -3.69
C ALA A 308 -15.88 2.95 -2.85
N LEU A 309 -15.67 2.62 -1.57
CA LEU A 309 -16.76 2.23 -0.67
C LEU A 309 -17.71 3.40 -0.40
N TYR A 310 -17.18 4.59 -0.12
CA TYR A 310 -18.00 5.78 0.07
C TYR A 310 -18.84 6.09 -1.18
N ALA A 311 -18.23 6.04 -2.36
CA ALA A 311 -18.96 6.24 -3.62
C ALA A 311 -19.99 5.12 -3.88
N SER A 312 -19.71 3.88 -3.46
CA SER A 312 -20.64 2.75 -3.56
C SER A 312 -21.86 2.92 -2.66
N ILE A 313 -21.71 3.60 -1.52
CA ILE A 313 -22.81 3.93 -0.62
C ILE A 313 -23.65 5.09 -1.19
N HIS A 314 -22.99 6.18 -1.62
CA HIS A 314 -23.66 7.46 -1.89
C HIS A 314 -24.09 7.69 -3.34
N SER A 315 -23.50 6.99 -4.31
CA SER A 315 -23.86 7.18 -5.74
C SER A 315 -25.14 6.45 -6.16
N TYR A 316 -25.77 5.71 -5.24
CA TYR A 316 -26.83 4.76 -5.52
C TYR A 316 -28.09 5.04 -4.70
N LYS A 317 -29.25 4.88 -5.35
CA LYS A 317 -30.56 4.96 -4.68
C LYS A 317 -30.97 3.57 -4.19
N TRP A 318 -30.47 3.20 -3.02
CA TRP A 318 -30.81 1.97 -2.31
C TRP A 318 -32.30 1.95 -1.95
N LYS A 319 -33.00 0.88 -2.33
CA LYS A 319 -34.44 0.68 -2.08
C LYS A 319 -34.76 -0.73 -1.60
N ALA A 320 -33.87 -1.68 -1.85
CA ALA A 320 -34.04 -3.07 -1.47
C ALA A 320 -34.02 -3.28 0.05
N GLU A 321 -34.63 -4.41 0.47
CA GLU A 321 -34.45 -4.98 1.81
C GLU A 321 -32.99 -5.40 2.02
N SER A 322 -32.42 -6.07 1.01
CA SER A 322 -31.06 -6.57 1.04
C SER A 322 -30.15 -5.65 0.25
N ARG A 323 -29.24 -4.97 0.96
CA ARG A 323 -28.32 -3.99 0.38
C ARG A 323 -26.89 -4.48 0.56
N LEU A 324 -26.23 -4.74 -0.56
CA LEU A 324 -24.96 -5.44 -0.57
C LEU A 324 -23.93 -4.69 -1.41
N ILE A 325 -22.76 -4.45 -0.84
CA ILE A 325 -21.55 -4.11 -1.57
C ILE A 325 -20.64 -5.33 -1.55
N ILE A 326 -20.08 -5.69 -2.70
CA ILE A 326 -18.96 -6.63 -2.80
C ILE A 326 -17.79 -5.88 -3.40
N LEU A 327 -16.78 -5.58 -2.58
CA LEU A 327 -15.52 -5.00 -3.02
C LEU A 327 -14.54 -6.10 -3.44
N ILE A 328 -13.86 -5.90 -4.56
CA ILE A 328 -12.96 -6.87 -5.17
C ILE A 328 -11.65 -6.18 -5.52
N GLY A 329 -10.54 -6.65 -4.96
CA GLY A 329 -9.19 -6.11 -5.21
C GLY A 329 -8.10 -6.91 -4.49
N ASP A 330 -6.83 -6.56 -4.74
CA ASP A 330 -5.64 -7.18 -4.14
C ASP A 330 -4.84 -6.25 -3.20
N ALA A 331 -5.21 -4.98 -3.10
CA ALA A 331 -4.48 -3.97 -2.33
C ALA A 331 -5.21 -3.49 -1.05
N PRO A 332 -4.48 -3.10 0.02
CA PRO A 332 -5.03 -2.37 1.15
C PRO A 332 -5.48 -0.94 0.78
N PRO A 333 -6.37 -0.32 1.59
CA PRO A 333 -6.64 1.11 1.52
C PRO A 333 -5.40 1.93 1.87
N HIS A 334 -5.36 3.19 1.42
CA HIS A 334 -4.41 4.17 1.98
C HIS A 334 -4.55 4.27 3.52
N PRO A 335 -3.43 4.25 4.27
CA PRO A 335 -3.43 4.25 5.74
C PRO A 335 -3.92 5.59 6.33
N ARG A 336 -3.90 6.65 5.52
CA ARG A 336 -4.44 7.96 5.84
C ARG A 336 -5.37 8.42 4.72
N PRO A 337 -6.51 9.07 5.05
CA PRO A 337 -7.31 9.77 4.06
C PRO A 337 -6.45 10.78 3.29
N ARG A 338 -6.57 10.79 1.95
CA ARG A 338 -5.99 11.85 1.11
C ARG A 338 -7.00 12.91 0.71
N GLY A 339 -8.29 12.67 0.99
CA GLY A 339 -9.39 13.61 0.81
C GLY A 339 -10.22 13.75 2.10
N GLU A 340 -11.48 14.14 1.96
CA GLU A 340 -12.40 14.34 3.08
C GLU A 340 -12.98 13.03 3.63
N ILE A 341 -12.87 11.93 2.88
CA ILE A 341 -13.52 10.66 3.19
C ILE A 341 -12.69 9.88 4.21
N THR A 342 -13.30 9.57 5.36
CA THR A 342 -12.70 8.76 6.40
C THR A 342 -13.32 7.36 6.47
N PRO A 343 -12.61 6.36 7.03
CA PRO A 343 -13.18 5.04 7.29
C PRO A 343 -14.47 5.11 8.13
N ASP A 344 -14.49 5.98 9.14
CA ASP A 344 -15.64 6.15 10.03
C ASP A 344 -16.89 6.63 9.29
N MET A 345 -16.72 7.51 8.29
CA MET A 345 -17.84 7.92 7.43
C MET A 345 -18.42 6.73 6.67
N VAL A 346 -17.56 5.88 6.09
CA VAL A 346 -17.99 4.69 5.36
C VAL A 346 -18.77 3.73 6.26
N TYR A 347 -18.26 3.43 7.46
CA TYR A 347 -18.92 2.49 8.37
C TYR A 347 -20.24 3.04 8.89
N ARG A 348 -20.25 4.30 9.36
CA ARG A 348 -21.45 4.96 9.86
C ARG A 348 -22.54 5.03 8.79
N ASP A 349 -22.19 5.41 7.57
CA ASP A 349 -23.17 5.61 6.50
C ASP A 349 -23.67 4.27 5.95
N ALA A 350 -22.81 3.25 5.88
CA ALA A 350 -23.22 1.88 5.55
C ALA A 350 -24.20 1.32 6.59
N GLU A 351 -23.90 1.50 7.88
CA GLU A 351 -24.78 1.08 8.98
C GLU A 351 -26.12 1.81 8.92
N ALA A 352 -26.11 3.14 8.77
CA ALA A 352 -27.33 3.96 8.68
C ALA A 352 -28.24 3.55 7.52
N LEU A 353 -27.67 3.07 6.42
CA LEU A 353 -28.41 2.55 5.27
C LEU A 353 -28.61 1.03 5.31
N GLY A 354 -28.16 0.32 6.35
CA GLY A 354 -28.26 -1.15 6.43
C GLY A 354 -27.55 -1.88 5.29
N ILE A 355 -26.46 -1.29 4.77
CA ILE A 355 -25.65 -1.86 3.69
C ILE A 355 -24.59 -2.77 4.29
N LYS A 356 -24.53 -4.02 3.81
CA LYS A 356 -23.44 -4.94 4.16
C LYS A 356 -22.31 -4.84 3.15
N ILE A 357 -21.07 -4.74 3.61
CA ILE A 357 -19.89 -4.73 2.76
C ILE A 357 -19.17 -6.07 2.90
N ASN A 358 -19.06 -6.81 1.80
CA ASN A 358 -18.22 -8.00 1.70
C ASN A 358 -16.98 -7.67 0.88
N THR A 359 -15.88 -8.36 1.15
CA THR A 359 -14.64 -8.19 0.39
C THR A 359 -14.20 -9.52 -0.20
N ILE A 360 -13.78 -9.51 -1.46
CA ILE A 360 -13.12 -10.63 -2.13
C ILE A 360 -11.66 -10.19 -2.35
N ILE A 361 -10.76 -10.83 -1.61
CA ILE A 361 -9.34 -10.46 -1.58
C ILE A 361 -8.61 -11.36 -2.57
N LEU A 362 -7.95 -10.73 -3.54
CA LEU A 362 -7.24 -11.40 -4.62
C LEU A 362 -5.75 -11.58 -4.30
N PRO A 363 -5.08 -12.57 -4.92
CA PRO A 363 -3.65 -12.76 -4.74
C PRO A 363 -2.87 -11.69 -5.51
N GLN A 364 -1.66 -11.40 -5.02
CA GLN A 364 -0.73 -10.45 -5.62
C GLN A 364 0.16 -11.10 -6.67
#